data_AF-F9DK70-F1
#
_entry.id   AF-F9DK70-F1
#
_cell.length_a   1.000
_cell.length_b   1.000
_cell.length_c   1.000
_cell.angle_alpha   90.00
_cell.angle_beta   90.00
_cell.angle_gamma   90.00
#
_symmetry.space_group_name_H-M   'P 1'
#
loop_
_entity.id
_entity.type
_entity.pdbx_description
1 polymer ?
#
loop_
_entity_poly.entity_id
_entity_poly.type
_entity_poly.pdbx_seq_one_letter_code
_entity_poly.pdbx_strand_id
1 'polypeptide(L)'
;MGRNKFSDTEIKAIAKLLRLKNAGNRHQQKLVRHDLRVDYEFNISDFNQPGKAFGEEELYEAIRRGAISILDERTIADMKAKRARNKAHDAAQKEAAAIATGEATDWRKAMEEWEEQTGETL
;
A
#
# COMPACT_ATOMS: atom_id res chain seq x y z
N MET A 1 -9.13 -1.40 16.44
CA MET A 1 -7.98 -2.22 16.02
C MET A 1 -7.37 -1.48 14.83
N GLY A 2 -6.12 -1.04 14.96
CA GLY A 2 -5.40 -0.29 13.92
C GLY A 2 -5.00 -1.17 12.73
N ARG A 3 -3.99 -0.73 11.98
CA ARG A 3 -3.46 -1.45 10.82
C ARG A 3 -3.08 -2.89 11.21
N ASN A 4 -3.61 -3.87 10.48
CA ASN A 4 -3.40 -5.30 10.74
C ASN A 4 -2.78 -6.06 9.56
N LYS A 5 -2.44 -5.35 8.47
CA LYS A 5 -1.81 -5.90 7.26
C LYS A 5 -0.42 -5.29 7.11
N PHE A 6 0.58 -6.15 6.99
CA PHE A 6 1.98 -5.75 6.88
C PHE A 6 2.68 -6.59 5.81
N SER A 7 3.69 -6.04 5.15
CA SER A 7 4.59 -6.85 4.32
C SER A 7 5.49 -7.71 5.20
N ASP A 8 6.09 -8.76 4.61
CA ASP A 8 7.10 -9.57 5.29
C ASP A 8 8.30 -8.73 5.76
N THR A 9 8.71 -7.74 4.95
CA THR A 9 9.78 -6.80 5.29
C THR A 9 9.44 -5.93 6.51
N GLU A 10 8.21 -5.43 6.60
CA GLU A 10 7.73 -4.68 7.77
C GLU A 10 7.70 -5.56 9.02
N ILE A 11 7.20 -6.80 8.91
CA ILE A 11 7.18 -7.74 10.03
C ILE A 11 8.59 -8.01 10.55
N LYS A 12 9.58 -8.22 9.67
CA LYS A 12 10.98 -8.39 10.06
C LYS A 12 11.55 -7.17 10.79
N ALA A 13 11.19 -5.95 10.35
CA ALA A 13 11.62 -4.73 11.03
C ALA A 13 10.95 -4.55 12.40
N ILE A 14 9.63 -4.76 12.48
CA ILE A 14 8.85 -4.72 13.73
C ILE A 14 9.40 -5.74 14.74
N ALA A 15 9.72 -6.96 14.30
CA ALA A 15 10.33 -8.00 15.14
C ALA A 15 11.64 -7.53 15.78
N LYS A 16 12.54 -6.91 15.00
CA LYS A 16 13.81 -6.36 15.51
C LYS A 16 13.57 -5.25 16.53
N LEU A 17 12.63 -4.34 16.27
CA LEU A 17 12.24 -3.29 17.21
C LEU A 17 11.70 -3.89 18.51
N LEU A 18 10.84 -4.90 18.46
CA LEU A 18 10.31 -5.55 19.65
C LEU A 18 11.39 -6.25 20.49
N ARG A 19 12.43 -6.82 19.86
CA ARG A 19 13.61 -7.34 20.58
C ARG A 19 14.36 -6.21 21.30
N LEU A 20 14.62 -5.09 20.62
CA LEU A 20 15.29 -3.92 21.19
C LEU A 20 14.50 -3.33 22.36
N LYS A 21 13.17 -3.23 22.23
CA LYS A 21 12.27 -2.82 23.31
C LYS A 21 12.47 -3.69 24.54
N ASN A 22 12.50 -5.02 24.39
CA ASN A 22 12.59 -5.92 25.53
C ASN A 22 13.97 -5.92 26.19
N ALA A 23 15.05 -5.68 25.43
CA ALA A 23 16.40 -5.55 25.96
C ALA A 23 16.72 -4.16 26.56
N GLY A 24 15.97 -3.13 26.16
CA GLY A 24 16.24 -1.75 26.51
C GLY A 24 15.65 -1.28 27.85
N ASN A 25 16.19 -0.18 28.35
CA ASN A 25 15.68 0.52 29.53
C ASN A 25 14.33 1.23 29.25
N ARG A 26 13.71 1.79 30.29
CA ARG A 26 12.39 2.44 30.17
C ARG A 26 12.34 3.58 29.15
N HIS A 27 13.43 4.34 28.97
CA HIS A 27 13.48 5.40 27.98
C HIS A 27 13.54 4.82 26.56
N GLN A 28 14.41 3.85 26.32
CA GLN A 28 14.51 3.15 25.04
C GLN A 28 13.20 2.46 24.67
N GLN A 29 12.50 1.86 25.63
CA GLN A 29 11.17 1.28 25.41
C GLN A 29 10.15 2.31 24.94
N LYS A 30 10.21 3.57 25.42
CA LYS A 30 9.30 4.63 24.98
C LYS A 30 9.61 5.04 23.53
N LEU A 31 10.89 5.17 23.19
CA LEU A 31 11.32 5.51 21.82
C LEU A 31 10.90 4.41 20.84
N VAL A 32 11.20 3.15 21.13
CA VAL A 32 10.82 2.05 20.24
C VAL A 32 9.31 1.94 20.06
N ARG A 33 8.51 2.20 21.11
CA ARG A 33 7.04 2.24 20.99
C ARG A 33 6.57 3.41 20.12
N HIS A 34 7.30 4.52 20.10
CA HIS A 34 7.01 5.64 19.23
C HIS A 34 7.32 5.27 17.77
N ASP A 35 8.52 4.73 17.49
CA ASP A 35 8.92 4.31 16.14
C ASP A 35 7.96 3.28 15.55
N LEU A 36 7.55 2.29 16.34
CA LEU A 36 6.52 1.30 15.94
C LEU A 36 5.21 1.98 15.50
N ARG A 37 4.79 3.03 16.20
CA ARG A 37 3.54 3.74 15.89
C ARG A 37 3.66 4.69 14.71
N VAL A 38 4.78 5.40 14.60
CA VAL A 38 4.97 6.42 13.56
C VAL A 38 5.31 5.79 12.22
N ASP A 39 6.29 4.89 12.20
CA ASP A 39 6.82 4.36 10.95
C ASP A 39 5.96 3.22 10.38
N TYR A 40 5.37 2.42 11.28
CA TYR A 40 4.65 1.20 10.90
C TYR A 40 3.16 1.25 11.24
N GLU A 41 2.68 2.29 11.91
CA GLU A 41 1.30 2.35 12.43
C GLU A 41 0.97 1.13 13.33
N PHE A 42 1.99 0.56 13.98
CA PHE A 42 1.90 -0.65 14.77
C PHE A 42 1.68 -0.31 16.25
N ASN A 43 0.46 -0.51 16.73
CA ASN A 43 0.15 -0.32 18.15
C ASN A 43 0.14 -1.66 18.89
N ILE A 44 1.11 -1.86 19.78
CA ILE A 44 1.24 -3.09 20.60
C ILE A 44 -0.07 -3.45 21.33
N SER A 45 -0.82 -2.47 21.83
CA SER A 45 -2.06 -2.73 22.58
C SER A 45 -3.12 -3.45 21.75
N ASP A 46 -3.08 -3.32 20.44
CA ASP A 46 -4.10 -3.85 19.54
C ASP A 46 -3.96 -5.38 19.38
N PHE A 47 -2.77 -5.90 19.65
CA PHE A 47 -2.42 -7.32 19.50
C PHE A 47 -2.05 -7.99 20.82
N ASN A 48 -1.89 -7.22 21.89
CA ASN A 48 -1.43 -7.74 23.17
C ASN A 48 -2.53 -8.50 23.92
N GLN A 49 -2.11 -9.54 24.65
CA GLN A 49 -2.98 -10.22 25.61
C GLN A 49 -2.85 -9.58 27.00
N PRO A 50 -3.94 -9.47 27.77
CA PRO A 50 -3.89 -8.99 29.15
C PRO A 50 -2.88 -9.78 29.98
N GLY A 51 -2.03 -9.09 30.74
CA GLY A 51 -1.03 -9.72 31.61
C GLY A 51 0.22 -10.26 30.92
N LYS A 52 0.29 -10.25 29.58
CA LYS A 52 1.48 -10.67 28.83
C LYS A 52 2.25 -9.46 28.30
N ALA A 53 3.58 -9.54 28.30
CA ALA A 53 4.42 -8.57 27.61
C ALA A 53 4.42 -8.91 26.12
N PHE A 54 4.31 -7.90 25.26
CA PHE A 54 4.39 -8.10 23.81
C PHE A 54 5.82 -7.94 23.32
N GLY A 55 6.40 -9.03 22.81
CA GLY A 55 7.70 -9.12 22.17
C GLY A 55 7.61 -9.74 20.77
N GLU A 56 8.75 -10.19 20.28
CA GLU A 56 8.85 -10.85 18.97
C GLU A 56 8.07 -12.17 18.90
N GLU A 57 8.09 -12.98 19.97
CA GLU A 57 7.36 -14.24 20.00
C GLU A 57 5.84 -14.01 19.92
N GLU A 58 5.33 -13.02 20.67
CA GLU A 58 3.93 -12.61 20.63
C GLU A 58 3.53 -12.04 19.27
N LEU A 59 4.43 -11.35 18.57
CA LEU A 59 4.18 -10.88 17.20
C LEU A 59 3.90 -12.08 16.28
N TYR A 60 4.78 -13.07 16.24
CA TYR A 60 4.58 -14.25 15.39
C TYR A 60 3.39 -15.10 15.84
N GLU A 61 3.09 -15.13 17.14
CA GLU A 61 1.89 -15.77 17.65
C GLU A 61 0.62 -15.05 17.18
N ALA A 62 0.60 -13.72 17.19
CA ALA A 62 -0.51 -12.92 16.66
C ALA A 62 -0.70 -13.14 15.15
N ILE A 63 0.38 -13.34 14.39
CA ILE A 63 0.33 -13.73 12.97
C ILE A 63 -0.27 -15.14 12.83
N ARG A 64 0.20 -16.12 13.61
CA ARG A 64 -0.32 -17.52 13.57
C ARG A 64 -1.81 -17.59 13.91
N ARG A 65 -2.28 -16.74 14.81
CA ARG A 65 -3.70 -16.63 15.19
C ARG A 65 -4.54 -15.83 14.18
N GLY A 66 -3.91 -15.23 13.18
CA GLY A 66 -4.59 -14.43 12.14
C GLY A 66 -4.97 -13.01 12.56
N ALA A 67 -4.55 -12.54 13.74
CA ALA A 67 -4.77 -11.15 14.16
C ALA A 67 -3.94 -10.17 13.31
N ILE A 68 -2.82 -10.64 12.78
CA ILE A 68 -1.97 -9.93 11.84
C ILE A 68 -1.87 -10.74 10.55
N SER A 69 -2.12 -10.09 9.41
CA SER A 69 -2.00 -10.70 8.08
C SER A 69 -0.75 -10.20 7.37
N ILE A 70 0.07 -11.13 6.88
CA ILE A 70 1.20 -10.78 6.02
C ILE A 70 0.69 -10.68 4.58
N LEU A 71 0.93 -9.54 3.94
CA LEU A 71 0.72 -9.37 2.52
C LEU A 71 1.95 -9.88 1.78
N ASP A 72 1.77 -10.98 1.05
CA ASP A 72 2.80 -11.53 0.17
C ASP A 72 3.16 -10.50 -0.92
N GLU A 73 4.44 -10.43 -1.28
CA GLU A 73 4.97 -9.50 -2.28
C GLU A 73 4.26 -9.66 -3.63
N ARG A 74 3.90 -10.90 -3.99
CA ARG A 74 3.10 -11.17 -5.20
C ARG A 74 1.73 -10.51 -5.14
N THR A 75 1.07 -10.59 -3.98
CA THR A 75 -0.24 -9.95 -3.78
C THR A 75 -0.13 -8.42 -3.84
N ILE A 76 0.95 -7.85 -3.30
CA ILE A 76 1.22 -6.40 -3.39
C ILE A 76 1.45 -5.99 -4.85
N ALA A 77 2.23 -6.77 -5.61
CA ALA A 77 2.47 -6.54 -7.03
C ALA A 77 1.17 -6.61 -7.86
N ASP A 78 0.34 -7.62 -7.62
CA ASP A 78 -0.95 -7.81 -8.28
C ASP A 78 -1.91 -6.65 -8.00
N MET A 79 -1.96 -6.18 -6.75
CA MET A 79 -2.75 -5.00 -6.37
C MET A 79 -2.28 -3.73 -7.10
N LYS A 80 -0.96 -3.51 -7.18
CA LYS A 80 -0.40 -2.36 -7.93
C LYS A 80 -0.69 -2.46 -9.42
N ALA A 81 -0.53 -3.64 -10.02
CA ALA A 81 -0.83 -3.88 -11.42
C ALA A 81 -2.33 -3.66 -11.74
N LYS A 82 -3.23 -4.12 -10.86
CA LYS A 82 -4.66 -3.83 -10.96
C LYS A 82 -4.94 -2.33 -10.88
N ARG A 83 -4.30 -1.62 -9.94
CA ARG A 83 -4.47 -0.16 -9.82
C ARG A 83 -3.99 0.59 -11.05
N ALA A 84 -2.87 0.19 -11.65
CA ALA A 84 -2.34 0.79 -12.87
C ALA A 84 -3.30 0.58 -14.06
N ARG A 85 -3.81 -0.64 -14.24
CA ARG A 85 -4.82 -0.95 -15.27
C ARG A 85 -6.09 -0.12 -15.10
N ASN A 86 -6.63 -0.07 -13.89
CA ASN A 86 -7.83 0.73 -13.61
C ASN A 86 -7.59 2.21 -13.89
N LYS A 87 -6.43 2.76 -13.50
CA LYS A 87 -6.09 4.16 -13.77
C LYS A 87 -6.03 4.47 -15.28
N ALA A 88 -5.49 3.55 -16.08
CA ALA A 88 -5.46 3.71 -17.54
C ALA A 88 -6.86 3.65 -18.15
N HIS A 89 -7.69 2.73 -17.68
CA HIS A 89 -9.09 2.63 -18.12
C HIS A 89 -9.90 3.87 -17.73
N ASP A 90 -9.78 4.33 -16.49
CA ASP A 90 -10.45 5.54 -16.00
C ASP A 90 -10.00 6.78 -16.77
N ALA A 91 -8.71 6.87 -17.14
CA ALA A 91 -8.20 7.94 -17.97
C ALA A 91 -8.78 7.90 -19.39
N ALA A 92 -8.82 6.72 -20.02
CA ALA A 92 -9.40 6.54 -21.35
C ALA A 92 -10.91 6.86 -21.37
N GLN A 93 -11.65 6.45 -20.33
CA GLN A 93 -13.07 6.79 -20.20
C GLN A 93 -13.29 8.29 -19.99
N LYS A 94 -12.44 8.96 -19.21
CA LYS A 94 -12.50 10.42 -19.06
C LYS A 94 -12.21 11.16 -20.36
N GLU A 95 -11.21 10.70 -21.12
CA GLU A 95 -10.88 11.29 -22.43
C GLU A 95 -12.04 11.09 -23.42
N ALA A 96 -12.58 9.88 -23.52
CA ALA A 96 -13.74 9.58 -24.36
C ALA A 96 -14.99 10.40 -23.95
N ALA A 97 -15.22 10.56 -22.64
CA ALA A 97 -16.31 11.39 -22.14
C ALA A 97 -16.11 12.87 -22.47
N ALA A 98 -14.89 13.41 -22.30
CA ALA A 98 -14.57 14.80 -22.63
C ALA A 98 -14.72 15.08 -24.14
N ILE A 99 -14.36 14.12 -24.99
CA ILE A 99 -14.61 14.18 -26.43
C ILE A 99 -16.12 14.20 -26.72
N ALA A 100 -16.88 13.30 -26.09
CA ALA A 100 -18.33 13.20 -26.30
C ALA A 100 -19.11 14.44 -25.81
N THR A 101 -18.66 15.09 -24.73
CA THR A 101 -19.26 16.33 -24.22
C THR A 101 -18.78 17.58 -24.96
N GLY A 102 -17.79 17.44 -25.85
CA GLY A 102 -17.17 18.56 -26.57
C GLY A 102 -16.22 19.41 -25.73
N GLU A 103 -15.86 18.96 -24.52
CA GLU A 103 -14.87 19.60 -23.67
C GLU A 103 -13.43 19.35 -24.15
N ALA A 104 -13.21 18.30 -24.94
CA ALA A 104 -11.95 17.99 -25.59
C ALA A 104 -12.14 17.65 -27.07
N THR A 105 -11.17 18.00 -27.91
CA THR A 105 -11.18 17.66 -29.34
C THR A 105 -10.58 16.28 -29.55
N ASP A 106 -11.25 15.43 -30.33
CA ASP A 106 -10.69 14.15 -30.79
C ASP A 106 -9.60 14.40 -31.84
N TRP A 107 -8.39 14.61 -31.35
CA TRP A 107 -7.22 14.92 -32.17
C TRP A 107 -6.84 13.78 -33.13
N ARG A 108 -7.22 12.53 -32.84
CA ARG A 108 -6.99 11.40 -33.77
C ARG A 108 -7.89 11.52 -34.99
N LYS A 109 -9.17 11.78 -34.76
CA LYS A 109 -10.13 11.97 -35.85
C LYS A 109 -9.83 13.24 -36.65
N ALA A 110 -9.42 14.31 -35.97
CA ALA A 110 -9.01 15.55 -36.64
C ALA A 110 -7.75 15.39 -37.51
N MET A 111 -6.82 14.52 -37.11
CA MET A 111 -5.65 14.16 -37.92
C MET A 111 -6.02 13.28 -39.11
N GLU A 112 -6.90 12.28 -38.93
CA GLU A 112 -7.38 11.41 -40.02
C GLU A 112 -8.12 12.21 -41.09
N GLU A 113 -8.99 13.15 -40.69
CA GLU A 113 -9.66 14.08 -41.61
C GLU A 113 -8.66 15.00 -42.33
N TRP A 114 -7.56 15.38 -41.68
CA TRP A 114 -6.51 16.19 -42.29
C TRP A 114 -5.71 15.40 -43.33
N GLU A 115 -5.31 14.17 -43.02
CA GLU A 115 -4.60 13.27 -43.96
C GLU A 115 -5.48 12.90 -45.16
N GLU A 116 -6.80 12.69 -44.97
CA GLU A 116 -7.74 12.51 -46.08
C GLU A 116 -7.87 13.77 -46.95
N GLN A 117 -7.81 14.96 -46.34
CA GLN A 117 -7.88 16.24 -47.07
C GLN A 117 -6.61 16.57 -47.85
N THR A 118 -5.44 16.29 -47.27
CA THR A 118 -4.14 16.66 -47.84
C THR A 118 -3.54 15.56 -48.70
N GLY A 119 -3.92 14.29 -48.47
CA GLY A 119 -3.32 13.12 -49.11
C GLY A 119 -1.88 12.84 -48.65
N GLU A 120 -1.37 13.57 -47.65
CA GLU A 120 -0.05 13.37 -47.06
C GLU A 120 -0.17 12.47 -45.83
N THR A 121 0.27 11.22 -45.95
CA THR A 121 0.55 10.35 -44.79
C THR A 121 1.96 10.64 -44.28
N LEU A 122 2.11 10.91 -42.98
CA LEU A 122 3.42 11.11 -42.33
C LEU A 122 4.32 9.87 -42.36
#